data_AF-A0A965RZ58-F1
#
_entry.id   AF-A0A965RZ58-F1
#
_cell.length_a   1.000
_cell.length_b   1.000
_cell.length_c   1.000
_cell.angle_alpha   90.00
_cell.angle_beta   90.00
_cell.angle_gamma   90.00
#
_symmetry.space_group_name_H-M   'P 1'
#
loop_
_entity.id
_entity.type
_entity.pdbx_description
1 polymer ?
#
loop_
_entity_poly.entity_id
_entity_poly.type
_entity_poly.pdbx_seq_one_letter_code
_entity_poly.pdbx_strand_id
1 'polypeptide(L)' 'MEQEFKPEFANFIFHFRNRKWLDHYPTAFGLQKSCEGVSKRISFENKLHTAPEIFYLKEAEITNCFDTYMVDAKKWILER' A
#
# COMPACT_ATOMS: atom_id res chain seq x y z
N MET A 1 -17.02 -7.81 -17.37
CA MET A 1 -16.49 -6.69 -18.17
C MET A 1 -15.09 -6.41 -17.68
N GLU A 2 -14.09 -7.07 -18.25
CA GLU A 2 -12.70 -6.62 -18.08
C GLU A 2 -12.57 -5.38 -18.95
N GLN A 3 -12.36 -4.21 -18.33
CA GLN A 3 -11.96 -3.03 -19.09
C GLN A 3 -10.67 -3.36 -19.81
N GLU A 4 -10.66 -3.14 -21.12
CA GLU A 4 -9.52 -3.41 -21.98
C GLU A 4 -8.40 -2.43 -21.60
N PHE A 5 -7.52 -2.87 -20.70
CA PHE A 5 -6.38 -2.07 -20.29
C PHE A 5 -5.48 -1.80 -21.50
N LYS A 6 -4.86 -0.61 -21.54
CA LYS A 6 -3.82 -0.33 -22.53
C LYS A 6 -2.75 -1.43 -22.48
N PRO A 7 -2.17 -1.85 -23.63
CA PRO A 7 -1.23 -2.96 -23.68
C PRO A 7 -0.06 -2.83 -22.70
N GLU A 8 0.43 -1.62 -22.46
CA GLU A 8 1.52 -1.33 -21.52
C GLU A 8 1.10 -1.61 -20.08
N PHE A 9 -0.13 -1.24 -19.72
CA PHE A 9 -0.67 -1.50 -18.39
C PHE A 9 -1.00 -2.98 -18.20
N ALA A 10 -1.54 -3.65 -19.21
CA ALA A 10 -1.75 -5.10 -19.18
C ALA A 10 -0.43 -5.86 -18.98
N ASN A 11 0.63 -5.44 -19.69
CA ASN A 11 1.97 -6.00 -19.53
C ASN A 11 2.57 -5.73 -18.14
N PHE A 12 2.36 -4.52 -17.61
CA PHE A 12 2.72 -4.21 -16.23
C PHE A 12 2.00 -5.12 -15.23
N ILE A 13 0.67 -5.25 -15.33
CA ILE A 13 -0.13 -6.11 -14.44
C ILE A 13 0.29 -7.58 -14.55
N PHE A 14 0.59 -8.07 -15.76
CA PHE A 14 1.10 -9.41 -15.98
C PHE A 14 2.39 -9.66 -15.22
N HIS A 15 3.39 -8.77 -15.35
CA HIS A 15 4.64 -8.90 -14.62
C HIS A 15 4.48 -8.71 -13.12
N PHE A 16 3.63 -7.78 -12.70
CA PHE A 16 3.32 -7.50 -11.32
C PHE A 16 2.76 -8.73 -10.59
N ARG A 17 1.83 -9.46 -11.25
CA ARG A 17 1.25 -10.71 -10.72
C ARG A 17 2.25 -11.86 -10.76
N ASN A 18 2.94 -12.07 -11.89
CA ASN A 18 3.84 -13.21 -12.06
C ASN A 18 5.09 -13.14 -11.17
N ARG A 19 5.57 -11.93 -10.88
CA ARG A 19 6.69 -11.71 -9.96
C ARG A 19 6.26 -11.67 -8.50
N LYS A 20 4.97 -11.90 -8.20
CA LYS A 20 4.43 -11.94 -6.83
C LYS A 20 4.81 -10.70 -6.02
N TRP A 21 4.82 -9.53 -6.66
CA TRP A 21 5.28 -8.32 -6.01
C TRP A 21 4.43 -7.97 -4.79
N LEU A 22 3.12 -8.23 -4.84
CA LEU A 22 2.19 -8.03 -3.72
C LEU A 22 2.43 -8.97 -2.54
N ASP A 23 2.94 -10.19 -2.76
CA ASP A 23 3.13 -11.17 -1.69
C ASP A 23 4.14 -10.66 -0.64
N HIS A 24 5.03 -9.74 -1.04
CA HIS A 24 5.99 -9.13 -0.15
C HIS A 24 5.47 -7.88 0.58
N TYR A 25 4.43 -7.20 0.07
CA TYR A 25 3.87 -5.99 0.69
C TYR A 25 3.43 -6.14 2.16
N PRO A 26 2.80 -7.25 2.59
CA PRO A 26 2.41 -7.40 3.99
C PRO A 26 3.59 -7.67 4.93
N THR A 27 4.81 -7.87 4.39
CA THR A 27 6.00 -8.11 5.20
C THR A 27 6.69 -6.81 5.58
N ALA A 28 7.42 -6.82 6.71
CA ALA A 28 8.28 -5.72 7.13
C ALA A 28 9.24 -5.26 6.03
N PHE A 29 9.81 -6.24 5.31
CA PHE A 29 10.68 -5.98 4.19
C PHE A 29 9.97 -5.26 3.03
N GLY A 30 8.75 -5.65 2.71
CA GLY A 30 7.95 -5.00 1.67
C GLY A 30 7.57 -3.57 2.04
N LEU A 31 7.17 -3.34 3.29
CA LEU A 31 6.91 -2.01 3.82
C LEU A 31 8.16 -1.12 3.69
N GLN A 32 9.31 -1.63 4.14
CA GLN A 32 10.59 -0.94 4.03
C GLN A 32 10.95 -0.60 2.58
N LYS A 33 10.88 -1.56 1.66
CA LYS A 33 11.22 -1.32 0.24
C LYS A 33 10.27 -0.35 -0.43
N SER A 34 9.00 -0.37 -0.05
CA SER A 34 7.99 0.58 -0.55
C SER A 34 8.32 2.00 -0.10
N CYS A 35 8.57 2.18 1.20
CA CYS A 35 8.98 3.45 1.80
C CYS A 35 10.28 3.99 1.19
N GLU A 36 11.33 3.16 1.08
CA GLU A 36 12.61 3.52 0.46
C GLU A 36 12.45 3.92 -1.01
N GLY A 37 11.69 3.12 -1.77
CA GLY A 37 11.49 3.35 -3.20
C GLY A 37 10.77 4.66 -3.47
N VAL A 38 9.74 4.97 -2.68
CA VAL A 38 8.99 6.22 -2.79
C VAL A 38 9.85 7.40 -2.31
N SER A 39 10.53 7.25 -1.17
CA SER A 39 11.41 8.28 -0.61
C SER A 39 12.46 8.78 -1.62
N LYS A 40 13.02 7.87 -2.42
CA LYS A 40 14.01 8.19 -3.48
C LYS A 40 13.44 8.86 -4.73
N ARG A 41 12.15 8.66 -5.04
CA ARG A 41 11.51 9.19 -6.26
C ARG A 41 10.83 10.54 -6.05
N ILE A 42 10.51 10.86 -4.80
CA ILE A 42 9.90 12.14 -4.44
C ILE A 42 10.95 13.25 -4.59
N SER A 43 10.58 14.34 -5.27
CA SER A 43 11.48 15.44 -5.63
C SER A 43 11.77 16.43 -4.50
N PHE A 44 11.27 16.17 -3.30
CA PHE A 44 11.44 17.03 -2.13
C PHE A 44 11.99 16.24 -0.94
N GLU A 45 12.64 16.96 -0.02
CA GLU A 45 13.21 16.37 1.20
C GLU A 45 12.11 15.70 2.03
N ASN A 46 12.34 14.44 2.39
CA ASN A 46 11.34 13.64 3.10
C ASN A 46 12.00 12.63 4.04
N LYS A 47 11.21 12.14 5.00
CA LYS A 47 11.63 11.12 5.98
C LYS A 47 10.91 9.79 5.76
N LEU A 48 10.44 9.52 4.55
CA LEU A 48 9.65 8.30 4.28
C LEU A 48 10.47 7.02 4.48
N HIS A 49 11.79 7.07 4.31
CA HIS A 49 12.67 5.95 4.61
C HIS A 49 12.60 5.49 6.09
N THR A 50 12.25 6.38 7.02
CA THR A 50 12.06 6.03 8.46
C THR A 50 10.61 5.68 8.80
N ALA A 51 9.67 5.79 7.85
CA ALA A 51 8.27 5.53 8.10
C ALA A 51 7.96 4.10 8.63
N PRO A 52 8.67 3.03 8.21
CA PRO A 52 8.45 1.70 8.79
C PRO A 52 8.68 1.66 10.31
N GLU A 53 9.72 2.33 10.80
CA GLU A 53 10.03 2.38 12.24
C GLU A 53 8.92 3.06 13.03
N ILE A 54 8.41 4.18 12.50
CA ILE A 54 7.28 4.91 13.11
C ILE A 54 6.01 4.07 13.06
N PHE A 55 5.76 3.36 11.95
CA PHE A 55 4.62 2.45 11.84
C PHE A 55 4.66 1.39 12.94
N TYR A 56 5.78 0.71 13.15
CA TYR A 56 5.90 -0.30 14.21
C TYR A 56 5.76 0.29 15.61
N LEU A 57 6.35 1.46 15.85
CA LEU A 57 6.19 2.15 17.14
C LEU A 57 4.73 2.52 17.43
N LYS A 58 3.93 2.75 16.39
CA LYS A 58 2.55 3.24 16.47
C LYS A 58 1.52 2.24 15.97
N GLU A 59 1.89 0.98 15.80
CA GLU A 59 1.07 -0.02 15.10
C GLU A 59 -0.31 -0.17 15.74
N ALA A 60 -0.37 -0.26 17.07
CA ALA A 60 -1.64 -0.38 17.79
C ALA A 60 -2.57 0.83 17.57
N GLU A 61 -2.02 2.05 17.57
CA GLU A 61 -2.77 3.28 17.36
C GLU A 61 -3.30 3.37 15.93
N ILE A 62 -2.45 3.04 14.96
CA ILE A 62 -2.77 3.05 13.53
C ILE A 62 -3.84 1.99 13.22
N THR A 63 -3.68 0.77 13.72
CA THR A 63 -4.64 -0.33 13.53
C THR A 63 -5.99 0.02 14.14
N ASN A 64 -6.02 0.56 15.36
CA ASN A 64 -7.28 0.98 15.98
C ASN A 64 -8.00 2.08 15.18
N CYS A 65 -7.25 3.05 14.65
CA CYS A 65 -7.80 4.09 13.77
C CYS A 65 -8.36 3.48 12.48
N PHE A 66 -7.61 2.57 11.85
CA PHE A 66 -8.05 1.86 10.65
C PHE A 66 -9.32 1.05 10.89
N ASP A 67 -9.38 0.27 11.96
CA ASP A 67 -10.54 -0.55 12.30
C ASP A 67 -11.78 0.31 12.55
N THR A 68 -11.63 1.43 13.27
CA THR A 68 -12.70 2.41 13.50
C THR A 68 -13.24 2.96 12.18
N TYR A 69 -12.34 3.42 11.29
CA TYR A 69 -12.72 3.87 9.96
C TYR A 69 -13.44 2.79 9.15
N MET A 70 -12.96 1.55 9.20
CA MET A 70 -13.54 0.44 8.44
C MET A 70 -14.94 0.06 8.92
N VAL A 71 -15.27 0.24 10.20
CA VAL A 71 -16.63 0.10 10.71
C VAL A 71 -17.57 1.10 10.02
N ASP A 72 -17.17 2.38 9.99
CA ASP A 72 -17.95 3.45 9.38
C ASP A 72 -18.07 3.26 7.86
N ALA A 73 -16.97 2.92 7.20
CA ALA A 73 -16.93 2.69 5.76
C ALA A 73 -17.82 1.52 5.33
N LYS A 74 -17.80 0.40 6.08
CA LYS A 74 -18.66 -0.76 5.80
C LYS A 74 -20.14 -0.39 5.92
N LYS A 75 -20.50 0.36 6.97
CA LYS A 75 -21.86 0.85 7.16
C LYS A 75 -22.31 1.66 5.94
N TRP A 76 -21.50 2.62 5.49
CA TRP A 76 -21.83 3.45 4.34
C TRP A 76 -21.95 2.67 3.02
N ILE A 77 -21.11 1.65 2.81
CA ILE A 77 -21.16 0.82 1.60
C ILE A 77 -22.40 -0.09 1.60
N LEU A 78 -22.78 -0.65 2.74
CA LEU A 78 -23.90 -1.60 2.88
C LEU A 78 -25.27 -0.92 2.98
N GLU A 79 -25.32 0.36 3.37
CA GLU A 79 -26.53 1.19 3.39
C GLU A 79 -26.79 1.91 2.05
N ARG A 80 -26.02 1.59 1.01
CA ARG A 80 -26.18 2.06 -0.38
C ARG A 80 -26.58 0.93 -1.31
#